data_AF-A0A7W1CQ22-F1
#
_entry.id   AF-A0A7W1CQ22-F1
#
_cell.length_a   1.000
_cell.length_b   1.000
_cell.length_c   1.000
_cell.angle_alpha   90.00
_cell.angle_beta   90.00
_cell.angle_gamma   90.00
#
_symmetry.space_group_name_H-M   'P 1'
#
loop_
_entity.id
_entity.type
_entity.pdbx_description
1 polymer ?
#
loop_
_entity_poly.entity_id
_entity_poly.type
_entity_poly.pdbx_seq_one_letter_code
_entity_poly.pdbx_strand_id
1 'polypeptide(L)'
;LTLRPSDYVRRQVRFTPYPTEDVGWIIDQAGPEVCLFSSDYPHVEGGRRPIERFEASLAGTDDAQRRAFYHDNFVDLMGSALAVAA
;
A
#
# COMPACT_ATOMS: atom_id res chain seq x y z
N LEU A 1 11.32 3.73 24.41
CA LEU A 1 10.53 2.92 23.44
C LEU A 1 10.86 1.44 23.65
N THR A 2 9.92 0.53 23.42
CA THR A 2 10.07 -0.90 23.73
C THR A 2 10.21 -1.81 22.50
N LEU A 3 9.83 -1.32 21.31
CA LEU A 3 10.02 -2.04 20.04
C LEU A 3 11.17 -1.44 19.24
N ARG A 4 11.64 -2.15 18.20
CA ARG A 4 12.55 -1.54 17.22
C ARG A 4 11.79 -0.49 16.42
N PRO A 5 12.46 0.57 15.92
CA PRO A 5 11.81 1.58 15.08
C PRO A 5 11.04 0.99 13.89
N SER A 6 11.58 -0.05 13.25
CA SER A 6 10.94 -0.73 12.13
C SER A 6 9.66 -1.48 12.51
N ASP A 7 9.57 -1.99 13.74
CA ASP A 7 8.37 -2.67 14.24
C ASP A 7 7.25 -1.66 14.52
N TYR A 8 7.60 -0.43 14.95
CA TYR A 8 6.62 0.65 15.04
C TYR A 8 6.09 1.07 13.67
N VAL A 9 6.95 1.19 12.66
CA VAL A 9 6.56 1.53 11.28
C VAL A 9 5.58 0.49 10.73
N ARG A 10 5.96 -0.79 10.75
CA ARG A 10 5.12 -1.90 10.29
C ARG A 10 3.73 -1.91 10.95
N ARG A 11 3.71 -1.69 12.27
CA ARG A 11 2.48 -1.72 13.05
C ARG A 11 1.57 -0.51 12.83
N GLN A 12 2.11 0.68 12.60
CA GLN A 12 1.36 1.94 12.80
C GLN A 12 1.40 2.92 11.62
N VAL A 13 2.18 2.64 10.59
CA VAL A 13 2.32 3.53 9.44
C VAL A 13 1.79 2.84 8.20
N ARG A 14 1.04 3.59 7.41
CA ARG A 14 0.60 3.20 6.07
C ARG A 14 1.07 4.24 5.07
N PHE A 15 1.51 3.77 3.91
CA PHE A 15 2.08 4.61 2.86
C PHE A 15 1.36 4.38 1.53
N THR A 16 1.14 5.46 0.78
CA THR A 16 0.65 5.45 -0.60
C THR A 16 1.79 5.86 -1.53
N PRO A 17 2.49 4.91 -2.17
CA PRO A 17 3.58 5.23 -3.08
C PRO A 17 3.08 5.94 -4.34
N TYR A 18 3.97 6.70 -4.99
CA TYR A 18 3.71 7.19 -6.34
C TYR A 18 3.75 6.04 -7.36
N PRO A 19 2.97 6.12 -8.45
CA PRO A 19 2.97 5.10 -9.51
C PRO A 19 4.31 4.90 -10.23
N THR A 20 5.30 5.78 -10.01
CA THR A 20 6.64 5.68 -10.59
C THR A 20 7.66 5.04 -9.64
N GLU A 21 7.29 4.79 -8.39
CA GLU A 21 8.15 4.13 -7.40
C GLU A 21 8.09 2.60 -7.56
N ASP A 22 9.16 1.92 -7.16
CA ASP A 22 9.20 0.46 -7.13
C ASP A 22 8.50 -0.09 -5.87
N VAL A 23 7.18 -0.21 -5.94
CA VAL A 23 6.33 -0.71 -4.86
C VAL A 23 6.66 -2.15 -4.48
N GLY A 24 7.01 -3.01 -5.45
CA GLY A 24 7.44 -4.38 -5.19
C GLY A 24 8.66 -4.42 -4.27
N TRP A 25 9.67 -3.60 -4.57
CA TRP A 25 10.83 -3.44 -3.69
C TRP A 25 10.49 -2.84 -2.33
N ILE A 26 9.62 -1.82 -2.26
CA ILE A 26 9.22 -1.24 -0.97
C ILE A 26 8.53 -2.28 -0.09
N ILE A 27 7.65 -3.11 -0.66
CA ILE A 27 6.98 -4.21 0.06
C ILE A 27 8.00 -5.22 0.60
N ASP A 28 8.99 -5.62 -0.20
CA ASP A 28 10.04 -6.55 0.21
C ASP A 28 10.86 -6.02 1.41
N GLN A 29 11.15 -4.71 1.43
CA GLN A 29 11.96 -4.08 2.46
C GLN A 29 11.17 -3.67 3.72
N ALA A 30 9.96 -3.14 3.52
CA ALA A 30 9.15 -2.55 4.59
C ALA A 30 8.14 -3.54 5.19
N GLY A 31 7.76 -4.58 4.47
CA GLY A 31 6.69 -5.51 4.83
C GLY A 31 5.40 -5.25 4.04
N PRO A 32 4.64 -6.31 3.69
CA PRO A 32 3.44 -6.19 2.87
C PRO A 32 2.30 -5.38 3.50
N GLU A 33 2.32 -5.18 4.82
CA GLU A 33 1.34 -4.41 5.58
C GLU A 33 1.49 -2.89 5.46
N VAL A 34 2.62 -2.40 4.92
CA VAL A 34 2.97 -0.97 4.97
C VAL A 34 2.35 -0.18 3.80
N CYS A 35 2.42 -0.71 2.57
CA CYS A 35 1.95 0.01 1.39
C CYS A 35 0.49 -0.27 1.08
N LEU A 36 -0.27 0.75 0.70
CA LEU A 36 -1.63 0.60 0.17
C LEU A 36 -1.82 1.43 -1.09
N PHE A 37 -2.73 0.97 -1.93
CA PHE A 37 -3.04 1.61 -3.21
C PHE A 37 -3.78 2.93 -3.00
N SER A 38 -3.33 3.97 -3.70
CA SER A 38 -4.08 5.19 -3.97
C SER A 38 -3.78 5.62 -5.40
N SER A 39 -4.81 6.02 -6.15
CA SER A 39 -4.62 6.55 -7.50
C SER A 39 -4.30 8.04 -7.53
N ASP A 40 -4.56 8.74 -6.42
CA ASP A 40 -4.54 10.22 -6.33
C ASP A 40 -5.36 10.91 -7.45
N TYR A 41 -6.45 10.29 -7.87
CA TYR A 41 -7.33 10.84 -8.89
C TYR A 41 -8.12 12.06 -8.35
N PRO A 42 -8.27 13.16 -9.12
CA PRO A 42 -7.88 13.36 -10.52
C PRO A 42 -6.56 14.12 -10.69
N HIS A 43 -5.69 14.12 -9.68
CA HIS A 43 -4.51 14.96 -9.68
C HIS A 43 -3.41 14.47 -10.65
N VAL A 44 -2.50 15.38 -11.01
CA VAL A 44 -1.50 15.15 -12.06
C VAL A 44 -0.42 14.16 -11.62
N GLU A 45 -0.09 14.16 -10.34
CA GLU A 45 0.88 13.31 -9.67
C GLU A 45 0.46 11.83 -9.66
N GLY A 46 -0.86 11.54 -9.65
CA GLY A 46 -1.41 10.20 -9.86
C GLY A 46 -1.26 9.69 -11.30
N GLY A 47 -1.01 10.59 -12.25
CA GLY A 47 -0.76 10.27 -13.65
C GLY A 47 -1.97 9.67 -14.38
N ARG A 48 -1.73 9.22 -15.62
CA ARG A 48 -2.82 8.77 -16.53
C ARG A 48 -3.24 7.30 -16.40
N ARG A 49 -2.32 6.42 -15.99
CA ARG A 49 -2.51 4.95 -15.95
C ARG A 49 -1.88 4.36 -14.67
N PRO A 50 -2.32 4.76 -13.46
CA PRO A 50 -1.69 4.33 -12.21
C PRO A 50 -1.76 2.82 -12.02
N ILE A 51 -2.88 2.18 -12.33
CA ILE A 51 -3.06 0.72 -12.17
C ILE A 51 -2.04 -0.06 -13.00
N GLU A 52 -1.88 0.27 -14.29
CA GLU A 52 -0.90 -0.41 -15.14
C GLU A 52 0.53 -0.31 -14.58
N ARG A 53 0.90 0.86 -14.03
CA ARG A 53 2.24 1.05 -13.48
C ARG A 53 2.46 0.26 -12.19
N PHE A 54 1.46 0.24 -11.29
CA PHE A 54 1.54 -0.58 -10.09
C PHE A 54 1.59 -2.08 -10.42
N GLU A 55 0.77 -2.56 -11.37
CA GLU A 55 0.84 -3.96 -11.83
C GLU A 55 2.24 -4.32 -12.37
N ALA A 56 2.88 -3.42 -13.12
CA ALA A 56 4.23 -3.65 -13.62
C ALA A 56 5.26 -3.76 -12.48
N SER A 57 5.16 -2.91 -11.45
CA SER A 57 6.06 -2.96 -10.29
C SER A 57 5.78 -4.17 -9.38
N LEU A 58 4.53 -4.65 -9.32
CA LEU A 58 4.10 -5.77 -8.50
C LEU A 58 4.27 -7.15 -9.18
N ALA A 59 4.81 -7.21 -10.40
CA ALA A 59 4.90 -8.44 -11.18
C ALA A 59 5.66 -9.60 -10.49
N GLY A 60 6.56 -9.29 -9.55
CA GLY A 60 7.31 -10.29 -8.77
C GLY A 60 6.69 -10.64 -7.41
N THR A 61 5.58 -10.02 -7.04
CA THR A 61 4.89 -10.25 -5.76
C THR A 61 3.84 -11.35 -5.86
N ASP A 62 3.56 -12.04 -4.75
CA ASP A 62 2.50 -13.04 -4.71
C ASP A 62 1.09 -12.42 -4.62
N ASP A 63 0.06 -13.26 -4.79
CA ASP A 63 -1.33 -12.81 -4.78
C ASP A 63 -1.77 -12.25 -3.41
N ALA A 64 -1.17 -12.71 -2.30
CA ALA A 64 -1.48 -12.20 -0.97
C ALA A 64 -0.90 -10.79 -0.79
N GLN A 65 0.32 -10.53 -1.27
CA GLN A 65 0.93 -9.21 -1.27
C GLN A 65 0.15 -8.22 -2.16
N ARG A 66 -0.27 -8.65 -3.37
CA ARG A 66 -1.12 -7.83 -4.24
C ARG A 66 -2.46 -7.50 -3.58
N ARG A 67 -3.09 -8.48 -2.94
CA ARG A 67 -4.34 -8.28 -2.19
C ARG A 67 -4.16 -7.32 -1.02
N ALA A 68 -3.07 -7.43 -0.28
CA ALA A 68 -2.73 -6.52 0.80
C ALA A 68 -2.63 -5.08 0.29
N PHE A 69 -1.85 -4.86 -0.78
CA PHE A 69 -1.66 -3.55 -1.38
C PHE A 69 -2.97 -2.93 -1.91
N TYR A 70 -3.75 -3.67 -2.69
CA TYR A 70 -4.96 -3.11 -3.33
C TYR A 70 -6.19 -3.03 -2.43
N HIS A 71 -6.23 -3.78 -1.32
CA HIS A 71 -7.44 -3.91 -0.53
C HIS A 71 -7.18 -4.05 0.97
N ASP A 72 -6.54 -5.12 1.42
CA ASP A 72 -6.61 -5.51 2.83
C ASP A 72 -5.96 -4.45 3.76
N ASN A 73 -4.88 -3.79 3.32
CA ASN A 73 -4.22 -2.76 4.12
C ASN A 73 -5.08 -1.49 4.29
N PHE A 74 -5.91 -1.15 3.30
CA PHE A 74 -6.87 -0.06 3.44
C PHE A 74 -8.00 -0.44 4.40
N VAL A 75 -8.48 -1.68 4.32
CA VAL A 75 -9.48 -2.21 5.26
C VAL A 75 -8.94 -2.18 6.69
N ASP A 76 -7.70 -2.62 6.90
CA ASP A 76 -7.02 -2.58 8.19
C ASP A 76 -6.85 -1.14 8.71
N LEU A 77 -6.41 -0.21 7.85
CA LEU A 77 -6.29 1.21 8.20
C LEU A 77 -7.62 1.82 8.67
N MET A 78 -8.70 1.53 7.95
CA MET A 78 -10.01 2.09 8.26
C MET A 78 -10.67 1.41 9.46
N GLY A 79 -10.37 0.13 9.69
CA GLY A 79 -10.90 -0.65 10.81
C GLY A 79 -12.42 -0.55 10.93
N SER A 80 -12.92 -0.20 12.12
CA SER A 80 -14.36 -0.06 12.36
C SER A 80 -15.02 1.07 11.57
N ALA A 81 -14.26 2.06 11.08
CA ALA A 81 -14.82 3.16 10.30
C ALA A 81 -15.33 2.70 8.92
N LEU A 82 -14.82 1.59 8.39
CA LEU A 82 -15.28 1.04 7.11
C LEU A 82 -16.64 0.35 7.23
N ALA A 83 -16.92 -0.28 8.38
CA ALA A 83 -18.16 -1.05 8.61
C ALA A 83 -19.40 -0.17 8.84
N VAL A 84 -19.22 1.13 9.13
CA VAL A 84 -20.33 2.09 9.34
C VAL A 84 -20.89 2.61 8.01
N ALA A 85 -20.24 2.31 6.88
CA ALA A 85 -20.61 2.80 5.55
C ALA A 85 -21.44 1.81 4.70
N ALA A 86 -21.91 0.70 5.28
CA ALA A 86 -22.80 -0.29 4.63
C ALA A 86 -24.22 -0.21 5.18
#